data_AF-A0AA96RXT1-F1
#
_entry.id   AF-A0AA96RXT1-F1
#
_cell.length_a   1.000
_cell.length_b   1.000
_cell.length_c   1.000
_cell.angle_alpha   90.00
_cell.angle_beta   90.00
_cell.angle_gamma   90.00
#
_symmetry.space_group_name_H-M   'P 1'
#
loop_
_entity.id
_entity.type
_entity.pdbx_description
1 polymer ?
#
loop_
_entity_poly.entity_id
_entity_poly.type
_entity_poly.pdbx_seq_one_letter_code
_entity_poly.pdbx_strand_id
1 'polypeptide(L)'
;MREELIAQLNAWHEEDEFEQIVSRIKEVPTPLIDDELAVHLGRALNNLGRYKEALKWFNKTADKGKKDPLWHFRVGYAHYYLDQYDEAIKAFEKAHKLDPEDEDIIEFLEWSRNEAAAVNGTDDSEEDDEDAETDAEDAEDAEEDSKEEERKGR
;
A
#
# COMPACT_ATOMS: atom_id res chain seq x y z
N MET A 1 0.65 39.60 7.47
CA MET A 1 0.81 38.69 8.64
C MET A 1 0.36 37.27 8.25
N ARG A 2 0.61 36.21 9.04
CA ARG A 2 0.43 34.78 8.64
C ARG A 2 -0.82 34.46 7.81
N GLU A 3 -1.96 35.07 8.12
CA GLU A 3 -3.21 34.92 7.37
C GLU A 3 -3.11 35.33 5.89
N GLU A 4 -2.34 36.38 5.56
CA GLU A 4 -2.07 36.80 4.18
C GLU A 4 -1.30 35.73 3.40
N LEU A 5 -0.37 35.03 4.06
CA LEU A 5 0.36 33.93 3.43
C LEU A 5 -0.62 32.81 3.08
N ILE A 6 -1.45 32.38 4.04
CA ILE A 6 -2.44 31.32 3.79
C ILE A 6 -3.42 31.71 2.68
N ALA A 7 -3.91 32.95 2.67
CA ALA A 7 -4.77 33.45 1.61
C ALA A 7 -4.08 33.38 0.22
N GLN A 8 -2.79 33.76 0.15
CA GLN A 8 -2.01 33.65 -1.08
C GLN A 8 -1.84 32.18 -1.52
N LEU A 9 -1.57 31.27 -0.59
CA LEU A 9 -1.42 29.84 -0.90
C LEU A 9 -2.72 29.23 -1.41
N ASN A 10 -3.87 29.69 -0.92
CA ASN A 10 -5.18 29.27 -1.43
C ASN A 10 -5.47 29.86 -2.81
N ALA A 11 -5.16 31.13 -3.06
CA ALA A 11 -5.30 31.73 -4.38
C ALA A 11 -4.48 30.97 -5.43
N TRP A 12 -3.21 30.68 -5.15
CA TRP A 12 -2.38 29.85 -6.02
C TRP A 12 -2.90 28.44 -6.20
N HIS A 13 -3.62 27.89 -5.22
CA HIS A 13 -4.22 26.57 -5.35
C HIS A 13 -5.41 26.59 -6.31
N GLU A 14 -6.23 27.64 -6.26
CA GLU A 14 -7.35 27.85 -7.18
C GLU A 14 -6.88 28.14 -8.62
N GLU A 15 -5.68 28.69 -8.77
CA GLU A 15 -5.02 28.96 -10.07
C GLU A 15 -4.15 27.80 -10.57
N ASP A 16 -4.16 26.64 -9.88
CA ASP A 16 -3.30 25.48 -10.15
C ASP A 16 -1.78 25.76 -10.13
N GLU A 17 -1.36 26.87 -9.50
CA GLU A 17 0.03 27.29 -9.35
C GLU A 17 0.75 26.56 -8.19
N PHE A 18 0.70 25.23 -8.20
CA PHE A 18 1.19 24.41 -7.08
C PHE A 18 2.70 24.53 -6.86
N GLU A 19 3.51 24.74 -7.91
CA GLU A 19 4.94 25.04 -7.78
C GLU A 19 5.19 26.27 -6.91
N GLN A 20 4.37 27.31 -7.04
CA GLN A 20 4.54 28.55 -6.30
C GLN A 20 4.26 28.32 -4.81
N ILE A 21 3.22 27.54 -4.49
CA ILE A 21 2.93 27.09 -3.13
C ILE A 21 4.13 26.37 -2.53
N VAL A 22 4.67 25.38 -3.24
CA VAL A 22 5.82 24.60 -2.76
C VAL A 22 7.05 25.49 -2.58
N SER A 23 7.35 26.35 -3.55
CA SER A 23 8.50 27.26 -3.50
C SER A 23 8.39 28.19 -2.31
N ARG A 24 7.23 28.84 -2.14
CA ARG A 24 7.00 29.80 -1.06
C ARG A 24 7.09 29.17 0.32
N ILE A 25 6.54 27.98 0.51
CA ILE A 25 6.61 27.29 1.81
C ILE A 25 8.04 26.81 2.09
N LYS A 26 8.82 26.41 1.07
CA LYS A 26 10.23 26.03 1.24
C LYS A 26 11.14 27.18 1.68
N GLU A 27 10.76 28.43 1.45
CA GLU A 27 11.46 29.60 2.00
C GLU A 27 11.26 29.77 3.51
N VAL A 28 10.19 29.18 4.07
CA VAL A 28 9.94 29.20 5.51
C VAL A 28 10.89 28.20 6.18
N PRO A 29 11.65 28.60 7.21
CA PRO A 29 12.50 27.69 7.96
C PRO A 29 11.70 26.48 8.46
N THR A 30 12.21 25.26 8.24
CA THR A 30 11.50 24.01 8.58
C THR A 30 10.90 23.96 10.00
N PRO A 31 11.56 24.48 11.06
CA PRO A 31 10.97 24.50 12.41
C PRO A 31 9.72 25.40 12.56
N LEU A 32 9.47 26.29 11.58
CA LEU A 32 8.35 27.23 11.55
C LEU A 32 7.23 26.78 10.61
N ILE A 33 7.41 25.65 9.90
CA ILE A 33 6.36 24.99 9.14
C ILE A 33 5.49 24.25 10.14
N ASP A 34 4.38 24.88 10.49
CA ASP A 34 3.34 24.30 11.32
C ASP A 34 2.40 23.41 10.49
N ASP A 35 1.46 22.78 11.19
CA ASP A 35 0.55 21.80 10.59
C ASP A 35 -0.26 22.40 9.42
N GLU A 36 -0.67 23.66 9.52
CA GLU A 36 -1.43 24.34 8.47
C GLU A 36 -0.60 24.56 7.20
N LEU A 37 0.65 25.01 7.31
CA LEU A 37 1.54 25.11 6.15
C LEU A 37 1.87 23.74 5.58
N ALA A 38 2.03 22.72 6.42
CA ALA A 38 2.25 21.36 5.95
C ALA A 38 1.05 20.78 5.19
N VAL A 39 -0.19 21.12 5.58
CA VAL A 39 -1.41 20.78 4.81
C VAL A 39 -1.36 21.38 3.41
N HIS A 40 -1.08 22.69 3.28
CA HIS A 40 -0.99 23.35 1.98
C HIS A 40 0.15 22.77 1.14
N LEU A 41 1.30 22.49 1.75
CA LEU A 41 2.45 21.89 1.09
C LEU A 41 2.15 20.48 0.59
N GLY A 42 1.58 19.63 1.45
CA GLY A 42 1.23 18.25 1.09
C GLY A 42 0.16 18.20 0.00
N ARG A 43 -0.85 19.09 0.07
CA ARG A 43 -1.86 19.25 -0.99
C ARG A 43 -1.21 19.62 -2.33
N ALA A 44 -0.36 20.63 -2.35
CA ALA A 44 0.34 21.04 -3.58
C ALA A 44 1.26 19.95 -4.12
N LEU A 45 2.01 19.24 -3.25
CA LEU A 45 2.89 18.15 -3.66
C LEU A 45 2.12 16.97 -4.27
N ASN A 46 0.93 16.62 -3.75
CA ASN A 46 0.08 15.60 -4.36
C ASN A 46 -0.37 16.02 -5.76
N ASN A 47 -0.86 17.25 -5.93
CA ASN A 47 -1.30 17.74 -7.24
C ASN A 47 -0.16 17.79 -8.26
N LEU A 48 1.08 17.90 -7.80
CA LEU A 48 2.29 17.84 -8.63
C LEU A 48 2.82 16.42 -8.88
N GLY A 49 2.15 15.39 -8.39
CA GLY A 49 2.63 14.01 -8.50
C GLY A 49 3.86 13.70 -7.63
N ARG A 50 4.22 14.60 -6.70
CA ARG A 50 5.41 14.48 -5.84
C ARG A 50 5.05 13.74 -4.54
N TYR A 51 4.45 12.57 -4.69
CA TYR A 51 3.83 11.80 -3.61
C TYR A 51 4.79 11.44 -2.47
N LYS A 52 6.01 11.00 -2.80
CA LYS A 52 7.05 10.67 -1.79
C LYS A 52 7.42 11.88 -0.93
N GLU A 53 7.43 13.08 -1.51
CA GLU A 53 7.67 14.31 -0.75
C GLU A 53 6.45 14.68 0.10
N ALA A 54 5.23 14.53 -0.43
CA ALA A 54 4.00 14.78 0.30
C ALA A 54 3.92 13.91 1.57
N LEU A 55 4.16 12.60 1.44
CA LEU A 55 4.16 11.65 2.56
C LEU A 55 5.17 12.00 3.67
N LYS A 56 6.36 12.52 3.30
CA LYS A 56 7.35 13.00 4.29
C LYS A 56 6.81 14.14 5.14
N TRP A 57 5.99 15.01 4.57
CA TRP A 57 5.36 16.11 5.30
C TRP A 57 4.13 15.65 6.08
N PHE A 58 3.30 14.80 5.50
CA PHE A 58 2.14 14.22 6.20
C PHE A 58 2.56 13.48 7.48
N ASN A 59 3.67 12.73 7.44
CA ASN A 59 4.18 12.05 8.63
C ASN A 59 4.70 13.00 9.72
N LYS A 60 5.11 14.22 9.37
CA LYS A 60 5.62 15.20 10.35
C LYS A 60 4.51 15.93 11.11
N THR A 61 3.35 16.11 10.50
CA THR A 61 2.26 16.95 11.04
C THR A 61 1.03 16.13 11.39
N ALA A 62 1.25 14.84 11.67
CA ALA A 62 0.21 13.83 11.85
C ALA A 62 -0.79 14.15 12.96
N ASP A 63 -0.55 15.09 13.87
CA ASP A 63 -1.39 15.28 15.05
C ASP A 63 -2.62 16.17 14.83
N LYS A 64 -2.62 17.10 13.87
CA LYS A 64 -3.79 17.97 13.61
C LYS A 64 -4.62 17.56 12.39
N GLY A 65 -4.00 17.00 11.35
CA GLY A 65 -4.73 16.51 10.16
C GLY A 65 -5.58 15.26 10.41
N LYS A 66 -5.32 14.49 11.48
CA LYS A 66 -5.99 13.20 11.77
C LYS A 66 -7.52 13.24 11.85
N LYS A 67 -8.15 14.39 12.03
CA LYS A 67 -9.61 14.52 12.13
C LYS A 67 -10.26 15.04 10.84
N ASP A 68 -9.47 15.35 9.83
CA ASP A 68 -9.94 15.82 8.54
C ASP A 68 -10.00 14.62 7.57
N PRO A 69 -11.16 14.26 6.99
CA PRO A 69 -11.24 13.22 5.97
C PRO A 69 -10.33 13.50 4.77
N LEU A 70 -10.23 14.77 4.33
CA LEU A 70 -9.39 15.16 3.19
C LEU A 70 -7.90 14.93 3.45
N TRP A 71 -7.47 15.04 4.71
CA TRP A 71 -6.10 14.70 5.08
C TRP A 71 -5.79 13.23 4.84
N HIS A 72 -6.64 12.33 5.33
CA HIS A 72 -6.46 10.89 5.13
C HIS A 72 -6.63 10.50 3.66
N PHE A 73 -7.57 11.12 2.95
CA PHE A 73 -7.72 10.94 1.51
C PHE A 73 -6.42 11.30 0.78
N ARG A 74 -5.80 12.45 1.09
CA ARG A 74 -4.53 12.86 0.46
C ARG A 74 -3.37 11.92 0.77
N VAL A 75 -3.31 11.38 1.99
CA VAL A 75 -2.32 10.35 2.34
C VAL A 75 -2.57 9.08 1.52
N GLY A 76 -3.83 8.64 1.42
CA GLY A 76 -4.20 7.46 0.61
C GLY A 76 -3.90 7.64 -0.87
N TYR A 77 -4.24 8.80 -1.43
CA TYR A 77 -3.94 9.19 -2.81
C TYR A 77 -2.45 9.13 -3.09
N ALA A 78 -1.62 9.67 -2.20
CA ALA A 78 -0.17 9.61 -2.35
C ALA A 78 0.37 8.17 -2.35
N HIS A 79 -0.17 7.29 -1.51
CA HIS A 79 0.21 5.88 -1.48
C HIS A 79 -0.29 5.12 -2.72
N TYR A 80 -1.52 5.40 -3.19
CA TYR A 80 -2.11 4.78 -4.37
C TYR A 80 -1.23 5.01 -5.61
N TYR A 81 -0.83 6.25 -5.90
CA TYR A 81 0.04 6.56 -7.04
C TYR A 81 1.52 6.19 -6.82
N LEU A 82 1.85 5.60 -5.67
CA LEU A 82 3.15 4.96 -5.42
C LEU A 82 3.06 3.44 -5.49
N ASP A 83 1.91 2.90 -5.93
CA ASP A 83 1.59 1.46 -5.97
C ASP A 83 1.64 0.80 -4.58
N GLN A 84 1.48 1.61 -3.52
CA GLN A 84 1.49 1.18 -2.11
C GLN A 84 0.04 0.96 -1.66
N TYR A 85 -0.62 0.00 -2.29
CA TYR A 85 -2.07 -0.17 -2.17
C TYR A 85 -2.53 -0.52 -0.74
N ASP A 86 -1.76 -1.29 0.01
CA ASP A 86 -2.10 -1.61 1.42
C ASP A 86 -2.11 -0.37 2.31
N GLU A 87 -1.13 0.52 2.16
CA GLU A 87 -1.08 1.79 2.86
C GLU A 87 -2.19 2.75 2.39
N ALA A 88 -2.50 2.73 1.09
CA ALA A 88 -3.58 3.51 0.50
C ALA A 88 -4.93 3.11 1.11
N ILE A 89 -5.24 1.81 1.15
CA ILE A 89 -6.45 1.26 1.79
C ILE A 89 -6.56 1.72 3.24
N LYS A 90 -5.49 1.57 4.04
CA LYS A 90 -5.50 1.99 5.46
C LYS A 90 -5.80 3.48 5.64
N ALA A 91 -5.35 4.32 4.70
CA ALA A 91 -5.62 5.75 4.73
C ALA A 91 -7.04 6.07 4.26
N PHE A 92 -7.49 5.51 3.15
CA PHE A 92 -8.85 5.69 2.65
C PHE A 92 -9.91 5.15 3.62
N GLU A 93 -9.65 4.05 4.34
CA GLU A 93 -10.56 3.57 5.39
C GLU A 93 -10.68 4.55 6.57
N LYS A 94 -9.63 5.29 6.89
CA LYS A 94 -9.71 6.35 7.90
C LYS A 94 -10.49 7.56 7.38
N ALA A 95 -10.28 7.92 6.11
CA ALA A 95 -11.05 8.96 5.44
C ALA A 95 -12.54 8.61 5.44
N HIS A 96 -12.88 7.40 5.03
CA HIS A 96 -14.26 6.88 4.96
C HIS A 96 -14.94 6.80 6.33
N LYS A 97 -14.19 6.51 7.40
CA LYS A 97 -14.74 6.55 8.77
C LYS A 97 -15.12 7.96 9.22
N LEU A 98 -14.48 8.99 8.67
CA LEU A 98 -14.74 10.39 9.00
C LEU A 98 -15.80 10.99 8.06
N ASP A 99 -15.79 10.58 6.81
CA ASP A 99 -16.76 10.97 5.79
C ASP A 99 -17.17 9.75 4.94
N PRO A 100 -18.23 9.03 5.33
CA PRO A 100 -18.65 7.81 4.65
C PRO A 100 -19.44 8.05 3.36
N GLU A 101 -19.86 9.29 3.09
CA GLU A 101 -20.70 9.64 1.93
C GLU A 101 -19.91 10.24 0.77
N ASP A 102 -18.62 10.53 0.97
CA ASP A 102 -17.72 11.03 -0.07
C ASP A 102 -17.44 9.96 -1.13
N GLU A 103 -17.91 10.23 -2.36
CA GLU A 103 -17.80 9.32 -3.49
C GLU A 103 -16.35 9.05 -3.89
N ASP A 104 -15.48 10.08 -3.87
CA ASP A 104 -14.06 9.93 -4.22
C ASP A 104 -13.36 8.98 -3.24
N ILE A 105 -13.64 9.10 -1.94
CA ILE A 105 -13.10 8.19 -0.92
C ILE A 105 -13.51 6.74 -1.21
N ILE A 106 -14.78 6.51 -1.56
CA ILE A 106 -15.31 5.17 -1.85
C ILE A 106 -14.64 4.61 -3.10
N GLU A 107 -14.59 5.38 -4.20
CA GLU A 107 -13.99 4.96 -5.46
C GLU A 107 -12.51 4.59 -5.29
N PHE A 108 -11.71 5.46 -4.67
CA PHE A 108 -10.30 5.20 -4.46
C PHE A 108 -10.04 4.03 -3.50
N LEU A 109 -10.90 3.83 -2.49
CA LEU A 109 -10.83 2.66 -1.62
C LEU A 109 -11.08 1.36 -2.39
N GLU A 110 -12.09 1.35 -3.27
CA GLU A 110 -12.39 0.20 -4.12
C GLU A 110 -11.26 -0.08 -5.13
N TRP A 111 -10.76 0.94 -5.82
CA TRP A 111 -9.63 0.81 -6.73
C TRP A 111 -8.40 0.25 -6.02
N SER A 112 -8.06 0.79 -4.85
CA SER A 112 -6.91 0.31 -4.08
C SER A 112 -7.06 -1.16 -3.67
N ARG A 113 -8.26 -1.62 -3.33
CA ARG A 113 -8.53 -3.03 -2.99
C ARG A 113 -8.38 -3.95 -4.20
N ASN A 114 -8.88 -3.52 -5.36
CA ASN A 114 -8.77 -4.29 -6.60
C ASN A 114 -7.32 -4.42 -7.04
N GLU A 115 -6.55 -3.34 -7.01
CA GLU A 115 -5.12 -3.35 -7.36
C GLU A 115 -4.30 -4.21 -6.37
N ALA A 116 -4.57 -4.09 -5.06
CA ALA A 116 -3.92 -4.95 -4.07
C ALA A 116 -4.20 -6.44 -4.31
N ALA A 117 -5.43 -6.80 -4.70
CA ALA A 117 -5.79 -8.17 -5.03
C ALA A 117 -5.11 -8.66 -6.32
N ALA A 118 -4.97 -7.80 -7.34
CA ALA A 118 -4.28 -8.13 -8.57
C ALA A 118 -2.78 -8.42 -8.34
N VAL A 119 -2.12 -7.63 -7.49
CA VAL A 119 -0.71 -7.84 -7.13
C VAL A 119 -0.50 -9.13 -6.33
N ASN A 120 -1.41 -9.47 -5.43
CA ASN A 120 -1.32 -10.70 -4.62
C ASN A 120 -1.71 -11.96 -5.42
N GLY A 121 -2.54 -11.83 -6.45
CA GLY A 121 -2.96 -12.96 -7.30
C GLY A 121 -1.91 -13.42 -8.31
N THR A 122 -0.83 -12.67 -8.52
CA THR A 122 0.26 -13.03 -9.45
C THR A 122 1.36 -13.90 -8.83
N ASP A 123 1.32 -14.15 -7.52
CA ASP A 123 2.37 -14.88 -6.78
C ASP A 123 2.09 -16.40 -6.63
N ASP A 124 0.92 -16.89 -7.03
CA ASP A 124 0.43 -18.26 -6.74
C ASP A 124 0.65 -19.26 -7.90
N SER A 125 1.66 -19.07 -8.76
CA SER A 125 1.84 -19.92 -9.97
C SER A 125 3.23 -20.51 -10.23
N GLU A 126 4.17 -20.46 -9.27
CA GLU A 126 5.52 -21.03 -9.47
C GLU A 126 6.00 -21.92 -8.31
N GLU A 127 5.21 -22.87 -7.84
CA GLU A 127 5.74 -24.04 -7.10
C GLU A 127 4.87 -25.26 -7.41
N ASP A 128 5.27 -26.07 -8.41
CA ASP A 128 5.01 -27.52 -8.49
C ASP A 128 5.62 -28.09 -9.78
N ASP A 129 6.94 -28.12 -9.86
CA ASP A 129 7.69 -29.01 -10.76
C ASP A 129 8.92 -29.53 -9.97
N GLU A 130 8.66 -30.30 -8.91
CA GLU A 130 9.66 -31.24 -8.38
C GLU A 130 9.24 -32.68 -8.73
N ASP A 131 9.74 -33.10 -9.90
CA ASP A 131 10.22 -34.44 -10.23
C ASP A 131 9.63 -35.64 -9.46
N ALA A 132 8.60 -36.27 -10.05
CA ALA A 132 8.22 -37.65 -9.75
C ALA A 132 8.72 -38.60 -10.85
N GLU A 133 10.03 -38.76 -10.96
CA GLU A 133 10.65 -39.92 -11.63
C GLU A 133 11.15 -40.85 -10.52
N THR A 134 10.35 -41.84 -10.14
CA THR A 134 10.86 -43.03 -9.44
C THR A 134 10.67 -44.23 -10.33
N ASP A 135 11.80 -44.67 -10.88
CA ASP A 135 12.02 -45.85 -11.69
C ASP A 135 11.35 -47.09 -11.09
N ALA A 136 10.65 -47.80 -11.96
CA ALA A 136 10.13 -49.13 -11.72
C ALA A 136 11.22 -50.17 -11.98
N GLU A 137 11.77 -50.83 -10.95
CA GLU A 137 12.43 -52.15 -11.10
C GLU A 137 12.25 -53.02 -9.84
N ASP A 138 12.18 -54.34 -10.08
CA ASP A 138 12.31 -55.48 -9.15
C ASP A 138 11.08 -56.02 -8.37
N ALA A 139 10.28 -56.80 -9.11
CA ALA A 139 10.27 -58.27 -9.11
C ALA A 139 10.29 -59.10 -7.79
N GLU A 140 9.44 -60.13 -7.83
CA GLU A 140 9.53 -61.46 -7.18
C GLU A 140 8.93 -61.61 -5.78
N ASP A 141 7.71 -62.16 -5.71
CA ASP A 141 7.33 -63.01 -4.59
C ASP A 141 6.64 -64.29 -5.09
N ALA A 142 7.02 -65.38 -4.46
CA ALA A 142 6.90 -66.75 -4.92
C ALA A 142 5.65 -67.42 -4.36
N GLU A 143 4.93 -68.10 -5.25
CA GLU A 143 4.04 -69.21 -4.91
C GLU A 143 4.80 -70.50 -5.23
N GLU A 144 5.03 -71.37 -4.24
CA GLU A 144 4.64 -72.80 -4.30
C GLU A 144 5.10 -73.56 -3.04
N ASP A 145 4.13 -73.72 -2.16
CA ASP A 145 3.77 -74.86 -1.32
C ASP A 145 4.64 -76.16 -1.30
N SER A 146 4.81 -76.64 -0.05
CA SER A 146 4.71 -78.04 0.39
C SER A 146 5.90 -79.04 0.36
N LYS A 147 6.04 -79.68 1.54
CA LYS A 147 6.54 -81.06 1.85
C LYS A 147 8.06 -81.26 1.92
N GLU A 148 8.64 -82.08 2.80
CA GLU A 148 8.19 -82.99 3.86
C GLU A 148 9.48 -83.62 4.43
N GLU A 149 9.58 -83.76 5.76
CA GLU A 149 10.34 -84.80 6.51
C GLU A 149 11.86 -85.00 6.24
N GLU A 150 12.74 -85.43 7.14
CA GLU A 150 12.70 -85.93 8.51
C GLU A 150 14.17 -86.05 8.99
N ARG A 151 14.32 -86.15 10.32
CA ARG A 151 15.29 -86.99 11.06
C ARG A 151 16.71 -86.48 11.41
N LYS A 152 16.81 -86.33 12.74
CA LYS A 152 17.86 -86.78 13.67
C LYS A 152 19.14 -85.93 13.70
N GLY A 153 19.58 -85.38 14.84
CA GLY A 153 19.40 -85.82 16.22
C GLY A 153 20.62 -86.61 16.66
N ARG A 154 21.45 -85.94 17.48
CA ARG A 154 22.54 -86.42 18.34
C ARG A 154 23.96 -86.35 17.79
#